data_AF-A0A1I0YUR6-F1
#
_entry.id   AF-A0A1I0YUR6-F1
#
_cell.length_a   1.000
_cell.length_b   1.000
_cell.length_c   1.000
_cell.angle_alpha   90.00
_cell.angle_beta   90.00
_cell.angle_gamma   90.00
#
_symmetry.space_group_name_H-M   'P 1'
#
loop_
_entity.id
_entity.type
_entity.pdbx_description
1 polymer ?
#
loop_
_entity_poly.entity_id
_entity_poly.type
_entity_poly.pdbx_seq_one_letter_code
_entity_poly.pdbx_strand_id
1 'polypeptide(L)'
;MKIAKSTLIDPTKNELYGIAAVALSFFVFAYSNRFGQISILGYYGVWFLLVLVDYKRALGNYLKYLWIFGFGLFCFISAFWSPAFGTSLRTAIQYMTHIVCALIAMRTISTRTLVRGAIAGTAVVLVYSMLFGIYLPDAMDGTFSFVGAFSSKNQLGFYASLGVFFCYAAVMLFRERGIWFPAAGGISLLSAYSLLASQSATSVITTVAVVAACVGLQGFMFLSPKHRRAFFGAALILGLGAVVGALQFGAMDAILGIFGKDSTLTGRTYLWQQGMLAASEYPMLGIGYQGFWVQGFPEAERLWDFFGITGRSGFHFHNTYIETMVETGVIGTVLLVFILLTIIIGHLRRLLVIARTPESLMFFGIACLLLVRSFVEIDIMNPYHVGSFLFYFAAGRLALAQRRPNRVFFDQFVPGRTGRQTG
;
A
#
# COMPACT_ATOMS: atom_id res chain seq x y z
N MET A 1 -23.17 -8.20 30.36
CA MET A 1 -23.32 -7.36 29.14
C MET A 1 -23.24 -8.25 27.90
N LYS A 2 -24.36 -8.57 27.23
CA LYS A 2 -24.32 -9.18 25.90
C LYS A 2 -24.01 -8.08 24.89
N ILE A 3 -22.73 -7.89 24.55
CA ILE A 3 -22.36 -7.05 23.39
C ILE A 3 -23.11 -7.66 22.20
N ALA A 4 -24.05 -6.92 21.61
CA ALA A 4 -24.76 -7.39 20.44
C ALA A 4 -23.71 -7.68 19.36
N LYS A 5 -23.55 -8.94 18.97
CA LYS A 5 -22.51 -9.41 18.03
C LYS A 5 -22.38 -8.52 16.77
N SER A 6 -23.48 -7.91 16.33
CA SER A 6 -23.53 -6.94 15.22
C SER A 6 -22.71 -5.67 15.42
N THR A 7 -22.38 -5.28 16.66
CA THR A 7 -21.57 -4.08 16.97
C THR A 7 -20.11 -4.21 16.55
N LEU A 8 -19.57 -5.43 16.39
CA LEU A 8 -18.17 -5.64 15.95
C LEU A 8 -17.95 -5.43 14.45
N ILE A 9 -19.02 -5.52 13.65
CA ILE A 9 -18.96 -5.46 12.18
C ILE A 9 -19.52 -4.15 11.64
N ASP A 10 -20.29 -3.42 12.45
CA ASP A 10 -20.81 -2.13 12.07
C ASP A 10 -19.73 -1.04 12.09
N PRO A 11 -19.33 -0.46 10.94
CA PRO A 11 -18.28 0.56 10.84
C PRO A 11 -18.53 1.79 11.71
N THR A 12 -19.78 2.01 12.14
CA THR A 12 -20.19 3.14 12.96
C THR A 12 -20.09 2.87 14.46
N LYS A 13 -19.99 1.60 14.87
CA LYS A 13 -20.03 1.17 16.28
C LYS A 13 -18.82 0.35 16.71
N ASN A 14 -18.02 -0.15 15.77
CA ASN A 14 -16.88 -1.03 16.04
C ASN A 14 -15.54 -0.31 16.18
N GLU A 15 -15.55 0.99 16.48
CA GLU A 15 -14.36 1.82 16.33
C GLU A 15 -13.17 1.32 17.16
N LEU A 16 -13.39 0.99 18.43
CA LEU A 16 -12.36 0.47 19.33
C LEU A 16 -11.74 -0.82 18.79
N TYR A 17 -12.59 -1.74 18.35
CA TYR A 17 -12.16 -3.00 17.74
C TYR A 17 -11.37 -2.75 16.46
N GLY A 18 -11.89 -1.91 15.55
CA GLY A 18 -11.25 -1.62 14.27
C GLY A 18 -9.91 -0.92 14.42
N ILE A 19 -9.76 0.00 15.38
CA ILE A 19 -8.48 0.64 15.70
C ILE A 19 -7.47 -0.41 16.16
N ALA A 20 -7.85 -1.27 17.12
CA ALA A 20 -6.99 -2.33 17.63
C ALA A 20 -6.62 -3.35 16.54
N ALA A 21 -7.57 -3.76 15.70
CA ALA A 21 -7.35 -4.71 14.61
C ALA A 21 -6.39 -4.15 13.54
N VAL A 22 -6.54 -2.87 13.15
CA VAL A 22 -5.62 -2.22 12.20
C VAL A 22 -4.24 -2.03 12.82
N ALA A 23 -4.16 -1.57 14.07
CA ALA A 23 -2.89 -1.36 14.75
C ALA A 23 -2.11 -2.69 14.91
N LEU A 24 -2.80 -3.76 15.32
CA LEU A 24 -2.24 -5.11 15.35
C LEU A 24 -1.78 -5.54 13.96
N SER A 25 -2.61 -5.34 12.93
CA SER A 25 -2.24 -5.69 11.56
C SER A 25 -0.96 -5.00 11.12
N PHE A 26 -0.82 -3.69 11.39
CA PHE A 26 0.40 -2.92 11.05
C PHE A 26 1.64 -3.46 11.78
N PHE A 27 1.50 -3.82 13.06
CA PHE A 27 2.57 -4.43 13.84
C PHE A 27 2.96 -5.81 13.32
N VAL A 28 1.97 -6.66 13.01
CA VAL A 28 2.20 -7.98 12.40
C VAL A 28 2.88 -7.80 11.05
N PHE A 29 2.45 -6.85 10.23
CA PHE A 29 3.07 -6.60 8.93
C PHE A 29 4.51 -6.09 9.03
N ALA A 30 4.86 -5.43 10.12
CA ALA A 30 6.21 -4.94 10.35
C ALA A 30 7.13 -6.06 10.82
N TYR A 31 6.63 -6.96 11.68
CA TYR A 31 7.48 -7.84 12.48
C TYR A 31 7.06 -9.32 12.45
N SER A 32 6.22 -9.74 11.52
CA SER A 32 5.84 -11.16 11.36
C SER A 32 7.05 -12.07 11.17
N ASN A 33 8.08 -11.60 10.47
CA ASN A 33 9.34 -12.34 10.32
C ASN A 33 10.08 -12.54 11.65
N ARG A 34 9.85 -11.68 12.65
CA ARG A 34 10.48 -11.74 13.98
C ARG A 34 9.65 -12.51 15.00
N PHE A 35 8.34 -12.35 14.98
CA PHE A 35 7.40 -13.00 15.92
C PHE A 35 6.78 -14.30 15.39
N GLY A 36 7.05 -14.63 14.12
CA GLY A 36 6.66 -15.88 13.50
C GLY A 36 5.15 -16.09 13.41
N GLN A 37 4.75 -17.35 13.36
CA GLN A 37 3.38 -17.77 13.04
C GLN A 37 2.32 -17.25 14.02
N ILE A 38 2.66 -17.05 15.29
CA ILE A 38 1.72 -16.56 16.32
C ILE A 38 1.16 -15.18 15.96
N SER A 39 2.02 -14.27 15.51
CA SER A 39 1.60 -12.94 15.06
C SER A 39 0.67 -13.00 13.84
N ILE A 40 0.96 -13.90 12.90
CA ILE A 40 0.12 -14.13 11.71
C ILE A 40 -1.25 -14.69 12.10
N LEU A 41 -1.30 -15.62 13.05
CA LEU A 41 -2.57 -16.12 13.61
C LEU A 41 -3.36 -15.02 14.31
N GLY A 42 -2.69 -14.09 15.00
CA GLY A 42 -3.32 -12.90 15.57
C GLY A 42 -3.96 -12.01 14.50
N TYR A 43 -3.23 -11.74 13.41
CA TYR A 43 -3.75 -11.00 12.24
C TYR A 43 -4.97 -11.70 11.62
N TYR A 44 -4.91 -13.02 11.43
CA TYR A 44 -6.04 -13.78 10.93
C TYR A 44 -7.21 -13.78 11.90
N GLY A 45 -6.95 -13.89 13.21
CA GLY A 45 -7.96 -13.83 14.25
C GLY A 45 -8.80 -12.55 14.17
N VAL A 46 -8.16 -11.38 14.06
CA VAL A 46 -8.88 -10.09 14.03
C VAL A 46 -9.69 -9.84 12.75
N TRP A 47 -9.48 -10.61 11.67
CA TRP A 47 -10.28 -10.43 10.44
C TRP A 47 -11.20 -11.61 10.16
N PHE A 48 -10.74 -12.85 10.28
CA PHE A 48 -11.57 -14.03 10.01
C PHE A 48 -12.60 -14.32 11.10
N LEU A 49 -12.35 -13.99 12.37
CA LEU A 49 -13.38 -14.19 13.41
C LEU A 49 -14.63 -13.32 13.16
N LEU A 50 -14.51 -12.21 12.42
CA LEU A 50 -15.68 -11.43 11.98
C LEU A 50 -16.60 -12.22 11.04
N VAL A 51 -16.08 -13.20 10.30
CA VAL A 51 -16.91 -14.07 9.44
C VAL A 51 -17.86 -14.92 10.30
N LEU A 52 -17.42 -15.37 11.48
CA LEU A 52 -18.25 -16.11 12.43
C LEU A 52 -19.33 -15.25 13.09
N VAL A 53 -19.15 -13.93 13.08
CA VAL A 53 -20.08 -12.96 13.67
C VAL A 53 -21.18 -12.57 12.66
N ASP A 54 -20.82 -12.25 11.42
CA ASP A 54 -21.76 -12.03 10.30
C ASP A 54 -21.05 -12.27 8.95
N TYR A 55 -21.17 -13.50 8.42
CA TYR A 55 -20.54 -13.89 7.16
C TYR A 55 -21.06 -13.07 5.97
N LYS A 56 -22.34 -12.67 5.96
CA LYS A 56 -22.92 -11.93 4.84
C LYS A 56 -22.30 -10.54 4.73
N ARG A 57 -22.06 -9.89 5.86
CA ARG A 57 -21.46 -8.56 5.90
C ARG A 57 -19.93 -8.60 5.75
N ALA A 58 -19.27 -9.61 6.33
CA ALA A 58 -17.81 -9.77 6.23
C ALA A 58 -17.36 -10.18 4.81
N LEU A 59 -17.98 -11.21 4.24
CA LEU A 59 -17.63 -11.74 2.92
C LEU A 59 -18.33 -10.96 1.80
N GLY A 60 -19.60 -10.61 1.96
CA GLY A 60 -20.37 -9.94 0.92
C GLY A 60 -20.43 -10.75 -0.39
N ASN A 61 -20.60 -10.07 -1.52
CA ASN A 61 -20.58 -10.71 -2.84
C ASN A 61 -19.24 -10.45 -3.55
N TYR A 62 -18.43 -11.51 -3.70
CA TYR A 62 -17.10 -11.47 -4.32
C TYR A 62 -17.10 -11.27 -5.84
N LEU A 63 -18.22 -11.50 -6.54
CA LEU A 63 -18.27 -11.39 -8.01
C LEU A 63 -17.87 -10.00 -8.52
N LYS A 64 -18.17 -8.96 -7.75
CA LYS A 64 -17.79 -7.56 -8.08
C LYS A 64 -16.31 -7.24 -7.85
N TYR A 65 -15.59 -8.13 -7.17
CA TYR A 65 -14.21 -7.96 -6.77
C TYR A 65 -13.29 -8.96 -7.49
N LEU A 66 -13.77 -9.74 -8.47
CA LEU A 66 -12.96 -10.73 -9.19
C LEU A 66 -11.69 -10.12 -9.78
N TRP A 67 -11.77 -8.89 -10.30
CA TRP A 67 -10.61 -8.17 -10.82
C TRP A 67 -9.52 -7.90 -9.77
N ILE A 68 -9.88 -7.81 -8.48
CA ILE A 68 -8.93 -7.64 -7.36
C ILE A 68 -8.18 -8.94 -7.09
N PHE A 69 -8.84 -10.09 -7.30
CA PHE A 69 -8.25 -11.40 -7.12
C PHE A 69 -7.41 -11.87 -8.30
N GLY A 70 -7.46 -11.17 -9.45
CA GLY A 70 -6.79 -11.61 -10.67
C GLY A 70 -5.31 -11.94 -10.46
N PHE A 71 -4.55 -11.02 -9.89
CA PHE A 71 -3.12 -11.24 -9.60
C PHE A 71 -2.91 -12.36 -8.56
N GLY A 72 -3.62 -12.34 -7.43
CA GLY A 72 -3.47 -13.37 -6.40
C GLY A 72 -3.85 -14.79 -6.86
N LEU A 73 -4.87 -14.92 -7.72
CA LEU A 73 -5.26 -16.19 -8.32
C LEU A 73 -4.19 -16.68 -9.30
N PHE A 74 -3.60 -15.76 -10.07
CA PHE A 74 -2.49 -16.11 -10.96
C PHE A 74 -1.24 -16.55 -10.17
N CYS A 75 -0.91 -15.88 -9.06
CA CYS A 75 0.14 -16.34 -8.13
C CYS A 75 -0.12 -17.75 -7.59
N PHE A 76 -1.39 -18.09 -7.30
CA PHE A 76 -1.76 -19.44 -6.87
C PHE A 76 -1.60 -20.47 -7.98
N ILE A 77 -2.04 -20.14 -9.19
CA ILE A 77 -1.90 -21.01 -10.37
C ILE A 77 -0.42 -21.19 -10.74
N SER A 78 0.40 -20.15 -10.60
CA SER A 78 1.83 -20.21 -10.91
C SER A 78 2.67 -21.04 -9.94
N ALA A 79 2.12 -21.37 -8.77
CA ALA A 79 2.76 -22.31 -7.86
C ALA A 79 2.95 -23.70 -8.50
N PHE A 80 2.06 -24.13 -9.41
CA PHE A 80 2.07 -25.49 -9.97
C PHE A 80 3.21 -25.78 -10.95
N TRP A 81 3.83 -24.76 -11.54
CA TRP A 81 5.03 -24.91 -12.36
C TRP A 81 6.27 -24.31 -11.68
N SER A 82 6.15 -23.87 -10.43
CA SER A 82 7.27 -23.30 -9.69
C SER A 82 8.34 -24.35 -9.40
N PRO A 83 9.65 -24.01 -9.55
CA PRO A 83 10.73 -24.87 -9.10
C PRO A 83 10.69 -25.12 -7.58
N ALA A 84 10.00 -24.26 -6.83
CA ALA A 84 9.79 -24.38 -5.39
C ALA A 84 8.31 -24.50 -5.03
N PHE A 85 7.62 -25.50 -5.59
CA PHE A 85 6.18 -25.75 -5.41
C PHE A 85 5.66 -25.52 -3.98
N GLY A 86 6.31 -26.12 -2.97
CA GLY A 86 5.87 -26.00 -1.57
C GLY A 86 5.92 -24.57 -1.02
N THR A 87 6.99 -23.83 -1.31
CA THR A 87 7.16 -22.43 -0.91
C THR A 87 6.14 -21.56 -1.65
N SER A 88 6.04 -21.72 -2.97
CA SER A 88 5.14 -20.96 -3.82
C SER A 88 3.67 -21.15 -3.45
N LEU A 89 3.22 -22.39 -3.28
CA LEU A 89 1.83 -22.69 -2.95
C LEU A 89 1.46 -22.11 -1.58
N ARG A 90 2.33 -22.29 -0.58
CA ARG A 90 2.13 -21.73 0.75
C ARG A 90 2.00 -20.21 0.68
N THR A 91 2.96 -19.53 0.05
CA THR A 91 2.96 -18.05 0.00
C THR A 91 1.78 -17.52 -0.82
N ALA A 92 1.37 -18.22 -1.89
CA ALA A 92 0.18 -17.84 -2.66
C ALA A 92 -1.11 -17.96 -1.85
N ILE A 93 -1.27 -19.01 -1.02
CA ILE A 93 -2.40 -19.14 -0.09
C ILE A 93 -2.40 -18.00 0.94
N GLN A 94 -1.22 -17.68 1.48
CA GLN A 94 -1.05 -16.56 2.41
C GLN A 94 -1.42 -15.23 1.75
N TYR A 95 -1.06 -15.03 0.48
CA TYR A 95 -1.40 -13.83 -0.28
C TYR A 95 -2.89 -13.73 -0.56
N MET A 96 -3.52 -14.83 -0.98
CA MET A 96 -4.97 -14.88 -1.21
C MET A 96 -5.78 -14.60 0.07
N THR A 97 -5.39 -15.21 1.18
CA THR A 97 -6.04 -14.96 2.47
C THR A 97 -5.80 -13.53 2.97
N HIS A 98 -4.63 -12.95 2.72
CA HIS A 98 -4.34 -11.54 2.99
C HIS A 98 -5.24 -10.59 2.19
N ILE A 99 -5.47 -10.87 0.89
CA ILE A 99 -6.45 -10.13 0.07
C ILE A 99 -7.85 -10.21 0.70
N VAL A 100 -8.28 -11.40 1.11
CA VAL A 100 -9.58 -11.60 1.76
C VAL A 100 -9.67 -10.77 3.06
N CYS A 101 -8.65 -10.81 3.92
CA CYS A 101 -8.61 -10.02 5.14
C CYS A 101 -8.66 -8.50 4.86
N ALA A 102 -7.94 -8.00 3.86
CA ALA A 102 -8.02 -6.60 3.44
C ALA A 102 -9.44 -6.21 3.00
N LEU A 103 -10.14 -7.09 2.28
CA LEU A 103 -11.53 -6.85 1.86
C LEU A 103 -12.54 -6.97 3.01
N ILE A 104 -12.32 -7.85 3.99
CA ILE A 104 -13.11 -7.91 5.22
C ILE A 104 -12.93 -6.59 6.00
N ALA A 105 -11.68 -6.17 6.21
CA ALA A 105 -11.38 -4.91 6.88
C ALA A 105 -12.10 -3.74 6.20
N MET A 106 -11.96 -3.65 4.88
CA MET A 106 -12.57 -2.62 4.05
C MET A 106 -14.10 -2.52 4.20
N ARG A 107 -14.80 -3.64 4.42
CA ARG A 107 -16.27 -3.67 4.62
C ARG A 107 -16.70 -3.40 6.06
N THR A 108 -15.85 -3.75 7.02
CA THR A 108 -16.20 -3.76 8.43
C THR A 108 -15.78 -2.50 9.17
N ILE A 109 -14.77 -1.76 8.69
CA ILE A 109 -14.29 -0.55 9.37
C ILE A 109 -14.53 0.72 8.55
N SER A 110 -14.72 1.85 9.25
CA SER A 110 -14.81 3.16 8.60
C SER A 110 -13.43 3.66 8.19
N THR A 111 -13.38 4.62 7.25
CA THR A 111 -12.11 5.24 6.84
C THR A 111 -11.45 5.99 7.98
N ARG A 112 -12.23 6.62 8.87
CA ARG A 112 -11.70 7.26 10.08
C ARG A 112 -11.08 6.24 11.02
N THR A 113 -11.73 5.08 11.20
CA THR A 113 -11.20 3.96 12.00
C THR A 113 -9.90 3.42 11.41
N LEU A 114 -9.80 3.30 10.08
CA LEU A 114 -8.54 2.97 9.40
C LEU A 114 -7.45 3.99 9.71
N VAL A 115 -7.73 5.29 9.60
CA VAL A 115 -6.76 6.36 9.88
C VAL A 115 -6.29 6.33 11.33
N ARG A 116 -7.23 6.26 12.29
CA ARG A 116 -6.92 6.17 13.73
C ARG A 116 -6.11 4.92 14.06
N GLY A 117 -6.51 3.77 13.50
CA GLY A 117 -5.80 2.50 13.64
C GLY A 117 -4.41 2.52 13.00
N ALA A 118 -4.24 3.15 11.84
CA ALA A 118 -2.95 3.29 11.17
C ALA A 118 -2.01 4.22 11.95
N ILE A 119 -2.52 5.32 12.51
CA ILE A 119 -1.75 6.19 13.42
C ILE A 119 -1.27 5.40 14.64
N ALA A 120 -2.17 4.68 15.32
CA ALA A 120 -1.81 3.86 16.47
C ALA A 120 -0.83 2.74 16.10
N GLY A 121 -1.07 2.03 14.99
CA GLY A 121 -0.20 0.97 14.48
C GLY A 121 1.19 1.46 14.14
N THR A 122 1.30 2.55 13.39
CA THR A 122 2.60 3.18 13.08
C THR A 122 3.29 3.66 14.34
N ALA A 123 2.58 4.23 15.32
CA ALA A 123 3.18 4.62 16.59
C ALA A 123 3.82 3.44 17.30
N VAL A 124 3.10 2.33 17.45
CA VAL A 124 3.61 1.10 18.08
C VAL A 124 4.82 0.58 17.30
N VAL A 125 4.76 0.54 15.96
CA VAL A 125 5.86 0.07 15.12
C VAL A 125 7.10 0.94 15.27
N LEU A 126 6.97 2.27 15.20
CA LEU A 126 8.10 3.19 15.30
C LEU A 126 8.69 3.24 16.71
N VAL A 127 7.86 3.26 17.76
CA VAL A 127 8.33 3.19 19.15
C VAL A 127 9.10 1.89 19.38
N TYR A 128 8.56 0.76 18.92
CA TYR A 128 9.25 -0.52 19.00
C TYR A 128 10.60 -0.49 18.26
N SER A 129 10.62 0.10 17.06
CA SER A 129 11.87 0.28 16.30
C SER A 129 12.86 1.20 16.99
N MET A 130 12.44 2.22 17.74
CA MET A 130 13.35 3.08 18.51
C MET A 130 13.92 2.38 19.74
N LEU A 131 13.11 1.55 20.41
CA LEU A 131 13.53 0.85 21.63
C LEU A 131 14.44 -0.36 21.34
N PHE A 132 14.18 -1.07 20.24
CA PHE A 132 14.85 -2.33 19.91
C PHE A 132 15.61 -2.25 18.58
N GLY A 133 15.83 -1.05 18.08
CA GLY A 133 16.44 -0.84 16.78
C GLY A 133 17.92 -1.09 16.74
N ILE A 134 18.40 -1.49 15.57
CA ILE A 134 19.82 -1.72 15.31
C ILE A 134 20.27 -0.86 14.13
N TYR A 135 21.58 -0.70 14.03
CA TYR A 135 22.25 -0.16 12.86
C TYR A 135 22.80 -1.32 12.04
N LEU A 136 22.58 -1.30 10.73
CA LEU A 136 23.12 -2.28 9.80
C LEU A 136 23.92 -1.58 8.70
N PRO A 137 24.99 -2.22 8.20
CA PRO A 137 25.62 -1.81 6.96
C PRO A 137 24.68 -2.12 5.81
N ASP A 138 24.50 -1.18 4.89
CA ASP A 138 23.74 -1.40 3.67
C ASP A 138 24.60 -2.13 2.63
N ALA A 139 24.13 -3.28 2.17
CA ALA A 139 24.84 -4.12 1.20
C ALA A 139 25.04 -3.45 -0.18
N MET A 140 24.28 -2.39 -0.49
CA MET A 140 24.31 -1.72 -1.80
C MET A 140 25.23 -0.50 -1.83
N ASP A 141 25.34 0.25 -0.72
CA ASP A 141 26.09 1.51 -0.64
C ASP A 141 27.15 1.54 0.48
N GLY A 142 27.26 0.49 1.31
CA GLY A 142 28.24 0.37 2.39
C GLY A 142 27.99 1.30 3.58
N THR A 143 26.90 2.09 3.56
CA THR A 143 26.60 3.06 4.61
C THR A 143 26.02 2.38 5.85
N PHE A 144 26.36 2.90 7.04
CA PHE A 144 25.80 2.42 8.31
C PHE A 144 24.54 3.21 8.64
N SER A 145 23.37 2.60 8.47
CA SER A 145 22.07 3.27 8.63
C SER A 145 21.27 2.68 9.79
N PHE A 146 20.50 3.53 10.49
CA PHE A 146 19.55 3.05 11.47
C PHE A 146 18.39 2.36 10.76
N VAL A 147 18.25 1.04 10.96
CA VAL A 147 17.18 0.26 10.33
C VAL A 147 15.99 0.04 11.26
N GLY A 148 16.07 0.50 12.51
CA GLY A 148 15.07 0.19 13.52
C GLY A 148 15.07 -1.31 13.81
N ALA A 149 13.90 -1.86 14.13
CA ALA A 149 13.73 -3.31 14.33
C ALA A 149 13.43 -4.07 13.03
N PHE A 150 13.80 -3.48 11.88
CA PHE A 150 13.63 -4.07 10.55
C PHE A 150 14.95 -4.60 10.00
N SER A 151 14.84 -5.38 8.92
CA SER A 151 15.99 -5.88 8.17
C SER A 151 16.52 -4.86 7.13
N SER A 152 15.84 -3.74 6.92
CA SER A 152 16.22 -2.73 5.92
C SER A 152 15.76 -1.32 6.30
N LYS A 153 16.62 -0.33 6.00
CA LYS A 153 16.32 1.11 6.20
C LYS A 153 15.08 1.58 5.44
N ASN A 154 14.78 0.94 4.30
CA ASN A 154 13.63 1.29 3.48
C ASN A 154 12.29 0.84 4.08
N GLN A 155 12.30 -0.17 4.95
CA GLN A 155 11.11 -0.60 5.68
C GLN A 155 10.78 0.37 6.82
N LEU A 156 11.79 0.77 7.61
CA LEU A 156 11.62 1.83 8.61
C LEU A 156 11.13 3.13 7.95
N GLY A 157 11.79 3.53 6.86
CA GLY A 157 11.40 4.69 6.07
C GLY A 157 9.96 4.59 5.57
N PHE A 158 9.50 3.42 5.12
CA PHE A 158 8.13 3.21 4.67
C PHE A 158 7.09 3.42 5.77
N TYR A 159 7.30 2.83 6.95
CA TYR A 159 6.38 3.01 8.08
C TYR A 159 6.35 4.46 8.55
N ALA A 160 7.49 5.14 8.53
CA ALA A 160 7.57 6.56 8.84
C ALA A 160 6.84 7.42 7.77
N SER A 161 6.99 7.11 6.48
CA SER A 161 6.21 7.73 5.39
C SER A 161 4.71 7.57 5.59
N LEU A 162 4.25 6.37 5.93
CA LEU A 162 2.84 6.11 6.25
C LEU A 162 2.39 6.89 7.48
N GLY A 163 3.24 7.00 8.51
CA GLY A 163 2.98 7.81 9.70
C GLY A 163 2.72 9.28 9.38
N VAL A 164 3.63 9.92 8.63
CA VAL A 164 3.44 11.30 8.14
C VAL A 164 2.15 11.41 7.32
N PHE A 165 1.93 10.48 6.39
CA PHE A 165 0.76 10.52 5.50
C PHE A 165 -0.57 10.36 6.25
N PHE A 166 -0.68 9.40 7.18
CA PHE A 166 -1.90 9.20 7.96
C PHE A 166 -2.13 10.32 8.98
N CYS A 167 -1.08 10.91 9.56
CA CYS A 167 -1.21 12.11 10.40
C CYS A 167 -1.72 13.31 9.58
N TYR A 168 -1.19 13.52 8.37
CA TYR A 168 -1.74 14.50 7.42
C TYR A 168 -3.21 14.23 7.14
N ALA A 169 -3.58 12.98 6.81
CA ALA A 169 -4.97 12.62 6.52
C ALA A 169 -5.89 12.88 7.73
N ALA A 170 -5.47 12.51 8.94
CA ALA A 170 -6.24 12.74 10.16
C ALA A 170 -6.52 14.22 10.40
N VAL A 171 -5.49 15.07 10.32
CA VAL A 171 -5.61 16.50 10.64
C VAL A 171 -6.27 17.28 9.49
N MET A 172 -5.79 17.09 8.26
CA MET A 172 -6.18 17.93 7.12
C MET A 172 -7.42 17.44 6.39
N LEU A 173 -7.60 16.11 6.25
CA LEU A 173 -8.72 15.54 5.49
C LEU A 173 -9.92 15.23 6.39
N PHE A 174 -9.68 14.56 7.51
CA PHE A 174 -10.75 14.10 8.41
C PHE A 174 -11.00 15.03 9.60
N ARG A 175 -10.12 16.02 9.81
CA ARG A 175 -10.21 17.05 10.86
C ARG A 175 -10.44 16.42 12.24
N GLU A 176 -9.66 15.38 12.52
CA GLU A 176 -9.67 14.66 13.79
C GLU A 176 -9.39 15.60 14.97
N ARG A 177 -10.06 15.35 16.09
CA ARG A 177 -10.03 16.17 17.32
C ARG A 177 -9.82 15.30 18.55
N GLY A 178 -9.80 15.91 19.73
CA GLY A 178 -9.62 15.20 21.01
C GLY A 178 -8.23 14.57 21.07
N ILE A 179 -8.13 13.34 21.59
CA ILE A 179 -6.85 12.62 21.75
C ILE A 179 -6.08 12.40 20.44
N TRP A 180 -6.79 12.34 19.30
CA TRP A 180 -6.18 12.02 18.00
C TRP A 180 -5.41 13.18 17.38
N PHE A 181 -5.72 14.42 17.75
CA PHE A 181 -4.98 15.60 17.28
C PHE A 181 -3.56 15.69 17.87
N PRO A 182 -3.36 15.69 19.21
CA PRO A 182 -2.02 15.69 19.79
C PRO A 182 -1.27 14.38 19.48
N ALA A 183 -1.97 13.23 19.40
CA ALA A 183 -1.36 11.98 18.98
C ALA A 183 -0.79 12.06 17.55
N ALA A 184 -1.55 12.61 16.60
CA ALA A 184 -1.08 12.84 15.23
C ALA A 184 0.14 13.78 15.21
N GLY A 185 0.17 14.82 16.05
CA GLY A 185 1.33 15.70 16.21
C GLY A 185 2.58 14.95 16.68
N GLY A 186 2.47 14.21 17.80
CA GLY A 186 3.60 13.44 18.36
C GLY A 186 4.10 12.35 17.40
N ILE A 187 3.19 11.64 16.75
CA ILE A 187 3.54 10.57 15.80
C ILE A 187 4.13 11.13 14.51
N SER A 188 3.68 12.31 14.06
CA SER A 188 4.31 13.00 12.93
C SER A 188 5.76 13.40 13.24
N LEU A 189 6.05 13.86 14.46
CA LEU A 189 7.42 14.17 14.88
C LEU A 189 8.28 12.92 14.95
N LEU A 190 7.78 11.83 15.55
CA LEU A 190 8.47 10.54 15.59
C LEU A 190 8.74 10.00 14.18
N SER A 191 7.77 10.16 13.26
CA SER A 191 7.90 9.73 11.87
C SER A 191 8.94 10.59 11.13
N ALA A 192 8.93 11.90 11.31
CA ALA A 192 9.94 12.79 10.73
C ALA A 192 11.34 12.45 11.24
N TYR A 193 11.50 12.23 12.54
CA TYR A 193 12.76 11.77 13.13
C TYR A 193 13.20 10.41 12.55
N SER A 194 12.28 9.45 12.45
CA SER A 194 12.56 8.12 11.87
C SER A 194 13.02 8.20 10.41
N LEU A 195 12.40 9.08 9.60
CA LEU A 195 12.82 9.33 8.23
C LEU A 195 14.25 9.87 8.17
N LEU A 196 14.58 10.86 9.00
CA LEU A 196 15.92 11.43 9.11
C LEU A 196 16.94 10.38 9.56
N ALA A 197 16.62 9.61 10.62
CA ALA A 197 17.50 8.57 11.16
C ALA A 197 17.74 7.42 10.17
N SER A 198 16.73 7.06 9.37
CA SER A 198 16.84 5.97 8.38
C SER A 198 17.74 6.31 7.19
N GLN A 199 17.97 7.60 6.92
CA GLN A 199 18.64 8.11 5.71
C GLN A 199 18.08 7.48 4.40
N SER A 200 16.81 7.06 4.39
CA SER A 200 16.15 6.51 3.21
C SER A 200 15.69 7.64 2.28
N ALA A 201 16.58 8.06 1.37
CA ALA A 201 16.32 9.08 0.35
C ALA A 201 14.98 8.86 -0.37
N THR A 202 14.74 7.63 -0.84
CA THR A 202 13.50 7.21 -1.48
C THR A 202 12.27 7.49 -0.62
N SER A 203 12.32 7.14 0.66
CA SER A 203 11.18 7.31 1.56
C SER A 203 10.91 8.79 1.83
N VAL A 204 11.94 9.60 2.04
CA VAL A 204 11.81 11.06 2.24
C VAL A 204 11.21 11.72 1.01
N ILE A 205 11.82 11.53 -0.16
CA ILE A 205 11.39 12.14 -1.43
C ILE A 205 9.94 11.76 -1.74
N THR A 206 9.61 10.47 -1.63
CA THR A 206 8.26 9.98 -1.91
C THR A 206 7.24 10.58 -0.94
N THR A 207 7.58 10.67 0.36
CA THR A 207 6.68 11.24 1.36
C THR A 207 6.38 12.70 1.05
N VAL A 208 7.42 13.50 0.82
CA VAL A 208 7.27 14.93 0.51
C VAL A 208 6.46 15.12 -0.76
N ALA A 209 6.79 14.39 -1.84
CA ALA A 209 6.08 14.48 -3.11
C ALA A 209 4.60 14.12 -2.99
N VAL A 210 4.27 13.01 -2.30
CA VAL A 210 2.88 12.56 -2.15
C VAL A 210 2.07 13.49 -1.25
N VAL A 211 2.63 13.95 -0.13
CA VAL A 211 1.94 14.89 0.77
C VAL A 211 1.73 16.23 0.07
N ALA A 212 2.74 16.76 -0.61
CA ALA A 212 2.62 18.00 -1.39
C ALA A 212 1.56 17.87 -2.49
N ALA A 213 1.54 16.75 -3.23
CA ALA A 213 0.51 16.48 -4.23
C ALA A 213 -0.89 16.41 -3.60
N CYS A 214 -1.04 15.77 -2.44
CA CYS A 214 -2.32 15.70 -1.74
C CYS A 214 -2.79 17.07 -1.25
N VAL A 215 -1.89 17.89 -0.70
CA VAL A 215 -2.19 19.28 -0.28
C VAL A 215 -2.62 20.13 -1.48
N GLY A 216 -1.90 20.05 -2.61
CA GLY A 216 -2.26 20.76 -3.84
C GLY A 216 -3.63 20.31 -4.37
N LEU A 217 -3.87 18.99 -4.42
CA LEU A 217 -5.15 18.42 -4.82
C LEU A 217 -6.29 18.76 -3.87
N GLN A 218 -6.00 18.92 -2.57
CA GLN A 218 -6.94 19.38 -1.56
C GLN A 218 -7.37 20.83 -1.84
N GLY A 219 -6.44 21.70 -2.24
CA GLY A 219 -6.77 23.06 -2.68
C GLY A 219 -7.77 23.07 -3.85
N PHE A 220 -7.59 22.16 -4.82
CA PHE A 220 -8.54 22.04 -5.93
C PHE A 220 -9.93 21.51 -5.53
N MET A 221 -10.09 20.93 -4.34
CA MET A 221 -11.41 20.51 -3.85
C MET A 221 -12.32 21.69 -3.48
N PHE A 222 -11.79 22.90 -3.36
CA PHE A 222 -12.60 24.11 -3.18
C PHE A 222 -13.19 24.64 -4.51
N LEU A 223 -12.73 24.13 -5.65
CA LEU A 223 -13.21 24.53 -6.98
C LEU A 223 -14.39 23.66 -7.43
N SER A 224 -15.24 24.20 -8.32
CA SER A 224 -16.29 23.39 -8.93
C SER A 224 -15.71 22.28 -9.83
N PRO A 225 -16.40 21.12 -10.00
CA PRO A 225 -15.86 19.98 -10.77
C PRO A 225 -15.46 20.31 -12.22
N LYS A 226 -16.13 21.30 -12.84
CA LYS A 226 -15.78 21.77 -14.20
C LYS A 226 -14.40 22.44 -14.22
N HIS A 227 -14.15 23.36 -13.29
CA HIS A 227 -12.86 24.04 -13.15
C HIS A 227 -11.77 23.07 -12.67
N ARG A 228 -12.09 22.16 -11.75
CA ARG A 228 -11.14 21.17 -11.21
C ARG A 228 -10.44 20.36 -12.31
N ARG A 229 -11.16 19.92 -13.34
CA ARG A 229 -10.56 19.18 -14.47
C ARG A 229 -9.60 20.03 -15.30
N ALA A 230 -9.99 21.27 -15.61
CA ALA A 230 -9.15 22.21 -16.37
C ALA A 230 -7.88 22.58 -15.59
N PHE A 231 -8.02 22.95 -14.31
CA PHE A 231 -6.89 23.27 -13.44
C PHE A 231 -6.00 22.06 -13.18
N PHE A 232 -6.56 20.87 -13.00
CA PHE A 232 -5.76 19.65 -12.86
C PHE A 232 -4.97 19.36 -14.14
N GLY A 233 -5.57 19.51 -15.32
CA GLY A 233 -4.87 19.35 -16.60
C GLY A 233 -3.72 20.35 -16.75
N ALA A 234 -3.96 21.62 -16.44
CA ALA A 234 -2.92 22.66 -16.46
C ALA A 234 -1.81 22.39 -15.43
N ALA A 235 -2.17 22.03 -14.19
CA ALA A 235 -1.22 21.69 -13.14
C ALA A 235 -0.41 20.44 -13.48
N LEU A 236 -0.99 19.48 -14.17
CA LEU A 236 -0.28 18.29 -14.64
C LEU A 236 0.76 18.67 -15.71
N ILE A 237 0.39 19.50 -16.69
CA ILE A 237 1.31 19.97 -17.74
C ILE A 237 2.47 20.77 -17.12
N LEU A 238 2.14 21.73 -16.24
CA LEU A 238 3.15 22.54 -15.54
C LEU A 238 4.03 21.68 -14.62
N GLY A 239 3.43 20.73 -13.91
CA GLY A 239 4.15 19.81 -13.03
C GLY A 239 5.10 18.90 -13.81
N LEU A 240 4.67 18.34 -14.94
CA LEU A 240 5.53 17.58 -15.83
C LEU A 240 6.66 18.44 -16.39
N GLY A 241 6.37 19.66 -16.84
CA GLY A 241 7.39 20.62 -17.28
C GLY A 241 8.40 20.96 -16.18
N ALA A 242 7.93 21.16 -14.93
CA ALA A 242 8.78 21.42 -13.78
C ALA A 242 9.65 20.22 -13.40
N VAL A 243 9.12 18.98 -13.48
CA VAL A 243 9.90 17.76 -13.26
C VAL A 243 10.98 17.61 -14.33
N VAL A 244 10.63 17.78 -15.61
CA VAL A 244 11.61 17.74 -16.72
C VAL A 244 12.68 18.81 -16.53
N GLY A 245 12.30 20.04 -16.20
CA GLY A 245 13.25 21.12 -15.91
C GLY A 245 14.15 20.77 -14.72
N ALA A 246 13.58 20.32 -13.60
CA ALA A 246 14.34 19.94 -12.40
C ALA A 246 15.35 18.83 -12.69
N LEU A 247 14.95 17.80 -13.46
CA LEU A 247 15.86 16.74 -13.88
C LEU A 247 16.98 17.27 -14.80
N GLN A 248 16.66 18.16 -15.74
CA GLN A 248 17.64 18.77 -16.64
C GLN A 248 18.68 19.63 -15.88
N PHE A 249 18.28 20.27 -14.79
CA PHE A 249 19.14 21.10 -13.95
C PHE A 249 19.78 20.34 -12.77
N GLY A 250 19.81 19.00 -12.81
CA GLY A 250 20.53 18.19 -11.82
C GLY A 250 19.88 18.12 -10.44
N ALA A 251 18.57 18.38 -10.31
CA ALA A 251 17.88 18.29 -9.03
C ALA A 251 17.92 16.89 -8.42
N MET A 252 17.99 15.84 -9.26
CA MET A 252 18.17 14.47 -8.79
C MET A 252 19.53 14.30 -8.11
N ASP A 253 20.62 14.75 -8.75
CA ASP A 253 21.96 14.69 -8.19
C ASP A 253 22.08 15.51 -6.91
N ALA A 254 21.48 16.72 -6.89
CA ALA A 254 21.46 17.57 -5.70
C ALA A 254 20.73 16.91 -4.51
N ILE A 255 19.56 16.32 -4.76
CA ILE A 255 18.78 15.64 -3.71
C ILE A 255 19.50 14.38 -3.24
N LEU A 256 20.05 13.57 -4.13
CA LEU A 256 20.81 12.37 -3.77
C LEU A 256 22.10 12.72 -3.02
N GLY A 257 22.75 13.82 -3.39
CA GLY A 257 23.93 14.37 -2.71
C GLY A 257 23.66 14.75 -1.24
N ILE A 258 22.44 15.19 -0.88
CA ILE A 258 22.05 15.42 0.53
C ILE A 258 22.15 14.13 1.35
N PHE A 259 21.90 12.98 0.73
CA PHE A 259 22.00 11.67 1.37
C PHE A 259 23.37 11.02 1.16
N GLY A 260 24.35 11.75 0.62
CA GLY A 260 25.68 11.23 0.30
C GLY A 260 25.65 10.13 -0.77
N LYS A 261 24.67 10.17 -1.68
CA LYS A 261 24.49 9.15 -2.73
C LYS A 261 24.82 9.71 -4.09
N ASP A 262 25.53 8.91 -4.88
CA ASP A 262 25.69 9.15 -6.30
C ASP A 262 24.40 8.76 -7.04
N SER A 263 24.09 9.46 -8.14
CA SER A 263 22.94 9.12 -9.00
C SER A 263 23.09 7.80 -9.74
N THR A 264 24.31 7.25 -9.74
CA THR A 264 24.58 5.92 -10.24
C THR A 264 24.07 4.91 -9.21
N LEU A 265 22.85 4.39 -9.43
CA LEU A 265 22.28 3.26 -8.70
C LEU A 265 23.05 1.95 -9.01
N THR A 266 24.38 1.97 -9.03
CA THR A 266 25.28 0.96 -9.63
C THR A 266 24.94 -0.47 -9.20
N GLY A 267 24.70 -0.69 -7.90
CA GLY A 267 24.27 -2.00 -7.38
C GLY A 267 22.90 -2.45 -7.87
N ARG A 268 21.93 -1.53 -7.99
CA ARG A 268 20.58 -1.85 -8.49
C ARG A 268 20.55 -2.00 -10.00
N THR A 269 21.33 -1.24 -10.76
CA THR A 269 21.37 -1.34 -12.23
C THR A 269 21.84 -2.73 -12.66
N TYR A 270 22.89 -3.26 -12.03
CA TYR A 270 23.33 -4.63 -12.29
C TYR A 270 22.27 -5.65 -11.87
N LEU A 271 21.72 -5.53 -10.66
CA LEU A 271 20.67 -6.44 -10.16
C LEU A 271 19.45 -6.47 -11.09
N TRP A 272 19.03 -5.32 -11.60
CA TRP A 272 17.91 -5.18 -12.53
C TRP A 272 18.22 -5.79 -13.89
N GLN A 273 19.46 -5.63 -14.40
CA GLN A 273 19.89 -6.31 -15.61
C GLN A 273 19.79 -7.83 -15.46
N GLN A 274 20.27 -8.38 -14.33
CA GLN A 274 20.17 -9.81 -14.05
C GLN A 274 18.70 -10.27 -13.94
N GLY A 275 17.85 -9.47 -13.29
CA GLY A 275 16.40 -9.74 -13.26
C GLY A 275 15.75 -9.73 -14.63
N MET A 276 16.11 -8.80 -15.52
CA MET A 276 15.61 -8.77 -16.89
C MET A 276 16.09 -9.97 -17.72
N LEU A 277 17.33 -10.43 -17.51
CA LEU A 277 17.85 -11.65 -18.14
C LEU A 277 17.06 -12.89 -17.67
N ALA A 278 16.87 -13.05 -16.37
CA ALA A 278 16.06 -14.15 -15.83
C ALA A 278 14.59 -14.10 -16.33
N ALA A 279 14.01 -12.90 -16.40
CA ALA A 279 12.66 -12.70 -16.95
C ALA A 279 12.54 -13.10 -18.43
N SER A 280 13.63 -12.99 -19.21
CA SER A 280 13.63 -13.31 -20.64
C SER A 280 13.58 -14.82 -20.92
N GLU A 281 13.94 -15.66 -19.94
CA GLU A 281 13.85 -17.11 -20.05
C GLU A 281 12.39 -17.61 -20.00
N TYR A 282 11.56 -16.99 -19.16
CA TYR A 282 10.16 -17.37 -18.93
C TYR A 282 9.20 -16.18 -19.09
N PRO A 283 9.16 -15.52 -20.26
CA PRO A 283 8.60 -14.18 -20.38
C PRO A 283 7.10 -14.12 -20.11
N MET A 284 6.32 -15.14 -20.48
CA MET A 284 4.86 -15.08 -20.39
C MET A 284 4.34 -15.42 -18.99
N LEU A 285 4.83 -16.51 -18.40
CA LEU A 285 4.30 -17.09 -17.17
C LEU A 285 5.19 -16.84 -15.94
N GLY A 286 6.44 -16.43 -16.16
CA GLY A 286 7.47 -16.40 -15.13
C GLY A 286 7.81 -17.80 -14.64
N ILE A 287 8.77 -17.87 -13.72
CA ILE A 287 9.21 -19.15 -13.16
C ILE A 287 8.25 -19.74 -12.12
N GLY A 288 7.29 -18.96 -11.62
CA GLY A 288 6.42 -19.33 -10.51
C GLY A 288 6.57 -18.36 -9.34
N TYR A 289 5.44 -17.95 -8.75
CA TYR A 289 5.41 -16.96 -7.66
C TYR A 289 6.27 -17.42 -6.48
N GLN A 290 7.20 -16.57 -6.00
CA GLN A 290 8.14 -16.92 -4.92
C GLN A 290 9.03 -18.14 -5.23
N GLY A 291 9.28 -18.40 -6.51
CA GLY A 291 10.14 -19.48 -6.99
C GLY A 291 11.60 -19.07 -7.22
N PHE A 292 11.92 -17.77 -7.25
CA PHE A 292 13.26 -17.28 -7.62
C PHE A 292 14.20 -17.32 -6.44
N TRP A 293 13.87 -16.57 -5.38
CA TRP A 293 14.70 -16.38 -4.19
C TRP A 293 14.59 -17.56 -3.21
N VAL A 294 14.98 -18.74 -3.67
CA VAL A 294 14.94 -19.99 -2.90
C VAL A 294 16.30 -20.66 -2.84
N GLN A 295 16.64 -21.20 -1.67
CA GLN A 295 17.93 -21.88 -1.48
C GLN A 295 18.02 -23.10 -2.41
N GLY A 296 19.14 -23.20 -3.12
CA GLY A 296 19.41 -24.21 -4.13
C GLY A 296 19.06 -23.78 -5.57
N PHE A 297 18.41 -22.63 -5.78
CA PHE A 297 18.17 -22.11 -7.13
C PHE A 297 19.43 -21.39 -7.66
N PRO A 298 20.09 -21.88 -8.73
CA PRO A 298 21.44 -21.44 -9.09
C PRO A 298 21.61 -19.93 -9.26
N GLU A 299 20.65 -19.26 -9.90
CA GLU A 299 20.75 -17.81 -10.11
C GLU A 299 20.55 -17.01 -8.82
N ALA A 300 19.73 -17.49 -7.89
CA ALA A 300 19.58 -16.85 -6.58
C ALA A 300 20.85 -17.00 -5.75
N GLU A 301 21.49 -18.18 -5.77
CA GLU A 301 22.77 -18.42 -5.11
C GLU A 301 23.86 -17.48 -5.61
N ARG A 302 24.01 -17.41 -6.94
CA ARG A 302 24.98 -16.54 -7.59
C ARG A 302 24.79 -15.08 -7.20
N LEU A 303 23.54 -14.60 -7.15
CA LEU A 303 23.23 -13.22 -6.78
C LEU A 303 23.43 -12.97 -5.28
N TRP A 304 23.06 -13.89 -4.40
CA TRP A 304 23.34 -13.77 -2.98
C TRP A 304 24.85 -13.69 -2.71
N ASP A 305 25.65 -14.54 -3.36
CA ASP A 305 27.10 -14.51 -3.22
C ASP A 305 27.69 -13.19 -3.75
N PHE A 306 27.24 -12.73 -4.94
CA PHE A 306 27.70 -11.47 -5.53
C PHE A 306 27.43 -10.25 -4.64
N PHE A 307 26.26 -10.21 -3.99
CA PHE A 307 25.87 -9.11 -3.09
C PHE A 307 26.22 -9.35 -1.62
N GLY A 308 26.95 -10.43 -1.30
CA GLY A 308 27.39 -10.74 0.07
C GLY A 308 26.23 -11.07 1.04
N ILE A 309 25.11 -11.58 0.54
CA ILE A 309 23.92 -11.93 1.31
C ILE A 309 24.09 -13.33 1.94
N THR A 310 24.89 -13.40 2.99
CA THR A 310 25.22 -14.67 3.69
C THR A 310 23.99 -15.41 4.24
N GLY A 311 22.94 -14.68 4.60
CA GLY A 311 21.69 -15.25 5.12
C GLY A 311 20.80 -15.92 4.08
N ARG A 312 21.10 -15.80 2.76
CA ARG A 312 20.39 -16.43 1.64
C ARG A 312 18.86 -16.37 1.78
N SER A 313 18.37 -15.19 2.19
CA SER A 313 16.96 -14.90 2.49
C SER A 313 16.75 -13.38 2.57
N GLY A 314 15.49 -12.93 2.44
CA GLY A 314 15.12 -11.53 2.61
C GLY A 314 15.66 -10.57 1.54
N PHE A 315 16.05 -11.11 0.38
CA PHE A 315 16.59 -10.35 -0.76
C PHE A 315 15.63 -10.39 -1.94
N HIS A 316 15.65 -9.36 -2.77
CA HIS A 316 14.76 -9.19 -3.90
C HIS A 316 15.31 -8.18 -4.91
N PHE A 317 14.71 -8.08 -6.10
CA PHE A 317 15.15 -7.16 -7.15
C PHE A 317 14.95 -5.68 -6.81
N HIS A 318 14.29 -5.35 -5.68
CA HIS A 318 14.00 -3.96 -5.27
C HIS A 318 13.25 -3.19 -6.36
N ASN A 319 12.47 -3.87 -7.18
CA ASN A 319 11.64 -3.28 -8.20
C ASN A 319 10.49 -4.23 -8.44
N THR A 320 9.29 -3.80 -8.06
CA THR A 320 8.06 -4.60 -8.14
C THR A 320 7.87 -5.16 -9.55
N TYR A 321 8.15 -4.39 -10.61
CA TYR A 321 7.88 -4.80 -11.98
C TYR A 321 8.85 -5.90 -12.45
N ILE A 322 10.14 -5.75 -12.13
CA ILE A 322 11.15 -6.77 -12.44
C ILE A 322 10.85 -8.03 -11.63
N GLU A 323 10.54 -7.90 -10.35
CA GLU A 323 10.17 -9.02 -9.48
C GLU A 323 8.94 -9.76 -10.03
N THR A 324 7.84 -9.05 -10.36
CA THR A 324 6.66 -9.70 -10.97
C THR A 324 6.98 -10.33 -12.31
N MET A 325 7.84 -9.73 -13.13
CA MET A 325 8.16 -10.26 -14.44
C MET A 325 8.95 -11.55 -14.34
N VAL A 326 9.92 -11.63 -13.42
CA VAL A 326 10.68 -12.86 -13.15
C VAL A 326 9.75 -13.95 -12.60
N GLU A 327 8.97 -13.64 -11.56
CA GLU A 327 8.18 -14.65 -10.85
C GLU A 327 6.89 -15.06 -11.57
N THR A 328 6.25 -14.13 -12.27
CA THR A 328 4.89 -14.31 -12.84
C THR A 328 4.75 -13.86 -14.30
N GLY A 329 5.85 -13.45 -14.94
CA GLY A 329 5.87 -13.06 -16.35
C GLY A 329 5.01 -11.84 -16.67
N VAL A 330 4.79 -11.64 -17.98
CA VAL A 330 3.95 -10.56 -18.50
C VAL A 330 2.53 -10.66 -17.94
N ILE A 331 1.98 -11.87 -17.81
CA ILE A 331 0.58 -12.05 -17.37
C ILE A 331 0.39 -11.53 -15.94
N GLY A 332 1.22 -11.96 -14.99
CA GLY A 332 1.13 -11.49 -13.61
C GLY A 332 1.44 -9.99 -13.49
N THR A 333 2.44 -9.51 -14.23
CA THR A 333 2.80 -8.08 -14.28
C THR A 333 1.64 -7.22 -14.76
N VAL A 334 0.98 -7.60 -15.86
CA VAL A 334 -0.19 -6.88 -16.40
C VAL A 334 -1.34 -6.90 -15.42
N LEU A 335 -1.63 -8.01 -14.75
CA LEU A 335 -2.68 -8.09 -13.74
C LEU A 335 -2.42 -7.15 -12.56
N LEU A 336 -1.18 -7.12 -12.05
CA LEU A 336 -0.80 -6.23 -10.96
C LEU A 336 -0.90 -4.76 -11.37
N VAL A 337 -0.32 -4.40 -12.52
CA VAL A 337 -0.36 -3.04 -13.09
C VAL A 337 -1.79 -2.61 -13.34
N PHE A 338 -2.64 -3.50 -13.86
CA PHE A 338 -4.05 -3.24 -14.08
C PHE A 338 -4.78 -2.86 -12.79
N ILE A 339 -4.55 -3.58 -11.69
CA ILE A 339 -5.15 -3.25 -10.39
C ILE A 339 -4.63 -1.88 -9.90
N LEU A 340 -3.32 -1.64 -9.97
CA LEU A 340 -2.71 -0.38 -9.54
C LEU A 340 -3.24 0.83 -10.31
N LEU A 341 -3.26 0.76 -11.64
CA LEU A 341 -3.79 1.82 -12.49
C LEU A 341 -5.29 2.02 -12.27
N THR A 342 -6.05 0.94 -12.06
CA THR A 342 -7.49 1.03 -11.75
C THR A 342 -7.72 1.80 -10.45
N ILE A 343 -6.93 1.55 -9.40
CA ILE A 343 -7.00 2.29 -8.12
C ILE A 343 -6.70 3.77 -8.34
N ILE A 344 -5.57 4.09 -9.00
CA ILE A 344 -5.11 5.47 -9.20
C ILE A 344 -6.11 6.25 -10.04
N ILE A 345 -6.46 5.75 -11.23
CA ILE A 345 -7.37 6.40 -12.17
C ILE A 345 -8.77 6.48 -11.56
N GLY A 346 -9.23 5.44 -10.87
CA GLY A 346 -10.54 5.38 -10.26
C GLY A 346 -10.73 6.41 -9.15
N HIS A 347 -9.79 6.51 -8.21
CA HIS A 347 -9.85 7.51 -7.14
C HIS A 347 -9.58 8.93 -7.65
N LEU A 348 -8.69 9.10 -8.62
CA LEU A 348 -8.49 10.40 -9.30
C LEU A 348 -9.77 10.86 -10.00
N ARG A 349 -10.44 9.98 -10.75
CA ARG A 349 -11.71 10.33 -11.40
C ARG A 349 -12.77 10.74 -10.38
N ARG A 350 -12.87 10.03 -9.25
CA ARG A 350 -13.81 10.39 -8.17
C ARG A 350 -13.51 11.75 -7.59
N LEU A 351 -12.23 12.06 -7.39
CA LEU A 351 -11.79 13.37 -6.98
C LEU A 351 -12.26 14.41 -8.00
N LEU A 352 -11.92 14.25 -9.27
CA LEU A 352 -12.24 15.25 -10.30
C LEU A 352 -13.75 15.48 -10.53
N VAL A 353 -14.60 14.49 -10.21
CA VAL A 353 -16.05 14.54 -10.52
C VAL A 353 -16.93 14.78 -9.30
N ILE A 354 -16.59 14.25 -8.12
CA ILE A 354 -17.45 14.28 -6.94
C ILE A 354 -17.02 15.43 -6.02
N ALA A 355 -17.98 16.30 -5.66
CA ALA A 355 -17.73 17.56 -4.96
C ALA A 355 -16.97 17.42 -3.62
N ARG A 356 -17.23 16.38 -2.82
CA ARG A 356 -16.52 16.14 -1.55
C ARG A 356 -16.23 14.66 -1.37
N THR A 357 -14.97 14.27 -1.55
CA THR A 357 -14.50 12.88 -1.36
C THR A 357 -13.12 12.81 -0.70
N PRO A 358 -12.98 13.21 0.58
CA PRO A 358 -11.68 13.14 1.28
C PRO A 358 -11.11 11.72 1.32
N GLU A 359 -11.96 10.70 1.33
CA GLU A 359 -11.53 9.30 1.25
C GLU A 359 -10.80 8.98 -0.07
N SER A 360 -11.34 9.44 -1.21
CA SER A 360 -10.71 9.23 -2.51
C SER A 360 -9.35 9.92 -2.58
N LEU A 361 -9.17 11.07 -1.92
CA LEU A 361 -7.88 11.77 -1.88
C LEU A 361 -6.85 10.97 -1.09
N MET A 362 -7.25 10.45 0.06
CA MET A 362 -6.38 9.59 0.88
C MET A 362 -5.97 8.33 0.11
N PHE A 363 -6.93 7.61 -0.52
CA PHE A 363 -6.59 6.38 -1.26
C PHE A 363 -5.83 6.65 -2.56
N PHE A 364 -6.07 7.79 -3.22
CA PHE A 364 -5.23 8.24 -4.33
C PHE A 364 -3.80 8.50 -3.85
N GLY A 365 -3.62 9.22 -2.74
CA GLY A 365 -2.30 9.47 -2.15
C GLY A 365 -1.56 8.19 -1.77
N ILE A 366 -2.23 7.23 -1.13
CA ILE A 366 -1.67 5.90 -0.83
C ILE A 366 -1.26 5.19 -2.14
N ALA A 367 -2.12 5.20 -3.16
CA ALA A 367 -1.82 4.55 -4.43
C ALA A 367 -0.63 5.19 -5.16
N CYS A 368 -0.51 6.52 -5.11
CA CYS A 368 0.66 7.24 -5.63
C CYS A 368 1.92 6.90 -4.84
N LEU A 369 1.84 6.82 -3.50
CA LEU A 369 2.95 6.41 -2.65
C LEU A 369 3.44 5.01 -3.02
N LEU A 370 2.52 4.06 -3.16
CA LEU A 370 2.84 2.69 -3.57
C LEU A 370 3.36 2.61 -5.00
N LEU A 371 2.85 3.42 -5.93
CA LEU A 371 3.35 3.50 -7.31
C LEU A 371 4.79 4.01 -7.36
N VAL A 372 5.12 5.08 -6.64
CA VAL A 372 6.49 5.61 -6.66
C VAL A 372 7.45 4.61 -6.02
N ARG A 373 7.04 3.99 -4.91
CA ARG A 373 7.85 2.96 -4.24
C ARG A 373 7.98 1.68 -5.04
N SER A 374 7.03 1.32 -5.90
CA SER A 374 7.08 0.06 -6.66
C SER A 374 8.26 0.00 -7.64
N PHE A 375 8.85 1.14 -8.03
CA PHE A 375 10.07 1.16 -8.84
C PHE A 375 11.34 0.79 -8.07
N VAL A 376 11.28 0.79 -6.75
CA VAL A 376 12.46 0.76 -5.86
C VAL A 376 12.30 -0.18 -4.66
N GLU A 377 11.11 -0.75 -4.47
CA GLU A 377 10.74 -1.73 -3.45
C GLU A 377 9.60 -2.64 -3.94
N ILE A 378 9.31 -3.72 -3.21
CA ILE A 378 8.29 -4.75 -3.55
C ILE A 378 7.09 -4.79 -2.60
N ASP A 379 6.65 -3.62 -2.12
CA ASP A 379 5.66 -3.47 -1.03
C ASP A 379 4.27 -4.07 -1.30
N ILE A 380 3.94 -4.42 -2.55
CA ILE A 380 2.60 -4.86 -2.99
C ILE A 380 2.53 -6.39 -3.23
N MET A 381 3.65 -7.05 -3.51
CA MET A 381 3.68 -8.45 -3.94
C MET A 381 3.60 -9.46 -2.80
N ASN A 382 3.95 -9.07 -1.58
CA ASN A 382 4.12 -10.02 -0.48
C ASN A 382 2.89 -10.07 0.45
N PRO A 383 2.55 -11.26 0.99
CA PRO A 383 1.54 -11.39 2.03
C PRO A 383 2.02 -10.75 3.32
N TYR A 384 1.09 -10.28 4.14
CA TYR A 384 1.42 -9.66 5.43
C TYR A 384 2.31 -8.41 5.29
N HIS A 385 2.24 -7.71 4.18
CA HIS A 385 2.83 -6.38 4.05
C HIS A 385 1.74 -5.30 4.16
N VAL A 386 2.08 -4.18 4.79
CA VAL A 386 1.17 -3.04 4.92
C VAL A 386 0.83 -2.43 3.56
N GLY A 387 1.78 -2.43 2.62
CA GLY A 387 1.57 -1.94 1.25
C GLY A 387 0.50 -2.73 0.52
N SER A 388 0.63 -4.05 0.45
CA SER A 388 -0.37 -4.93 -0.16
C SER A 388 -1.73 -4.86 0.56
N PHE A 389 -1.76 -4.76 1.89
CA PHE A 389 -3.02 -4.59 2.64
C PHE A 389 -3.75 -3.30 2.24
N LEU A 390 -3.04 -2.16 2.24
CA LEU A 390 -3.61 -0.86 1.89
C LEU A 390 -4.00 -0.79 0.40
N PHE A 391 -3.22 -1.45 -0.47
CA PHE A 391 -3.51 -1.58 -1.90
C PHE A 391 -4.86 -2.26 -2.14
N TYR A 392 -5.07 -3.44 -1.55
CA TYR A 392 -6.33 -4.19 -1.68
C TYR A 392 -7.50 -3.53 -0.93
N PHE A 393 -7.23 -2.86 0.19
CA PHE A 393 -8.23 -2.03 0.86
C PHE A 393 -8.70 -0.89 -0.06
N ALA A 394 -7.78 -0.17 -0.70
CA ALA A 394 -8.09 0.93 -1.61
C ALA A 394 -8.87 0.44 -2.85
N ALA A 395 -8.51 -0.71 -3.41
CA ALA A 395 -9.24 -1.37 -4.49
C ALA A 395 -10.68 -1.73 -4.07
N GLY A 396 -10.84 -2.29 -2.87
CA GLY A 396 -12.13 -2.62 -2.29
C GLY A 396 -13.05 -1.40 -2.10
N ARG A 397 -12.51 -0.29 -1.58
CA ARG A 397 -13.23 0.99 -1.44
C ARG A 397 -13.60 1.59 -2.80
N LEU A 398 -12.75 1.40 -3.80
CA LEU A 398 -13.08 1.78 -5.17
C LEU A 398 -14.25 0.95 -5.70
N ALA A 399 -14.26 -0.36 -5.51
CA ALA A 399 -15.38 -1.20 -5.96
C ALA A 399 -16.70 -0.92 -5.21
N LEU A 400 -16.68 -0.67 -3.89
CA LEU A 400 -17.89 -0.39 -3.10
C LEU A 400 -18.63 0.88 -3.53
N ALA A 401 -17.91 1.96 -3.80
CA ALA A 401 -18.53 3.26 -4.08
C ALA A 401 -19.05 3.40 -5.54
N GLN A 402 -19.14 2.31 -6.30
CA GLN A 402 -19.83 2.28 -7.61
C GLN A 402 -21.38 2.31 -7.49
N ARG A 403 -21.96 2.53 -6.30
CA ARG A 403 -23.40 2.82 -6.20
C ARG A 403 -23.70 4.18 -6.83
N ARG A 404 -24.58 4.12 -7.84
CA ARG A 404 -25.08 5.19 -8.72
C ARG A 404 -25.35 6.51 -7.97
N PRO A 405 -25.17 7.67 -8.63
CA PRO A 405 -25.78 8.91 -8.17
C PRO A 405 -27.29 8.65 -7.98
N ASN A 406 -27.81 8.97 -6.81
CA ASN A 406 -29.23 8.88 -6.50
C ASN A 406 -30.01 9.54 -7.65
N ARG A 407 -30.80 8.74 -8.37
CA ARG A 407 -31.83 9.22 -9.32
C ARG A 407 -32.96 10.01 -8.64
N VAL A 408 -32.84 10.30 -7.34
CA VAL A 408 -33.81 11.08 -6.56
C VAL A 408 -33.90 12.54 -7.04
N PHE A 409 -32.91 13.06 -7.77
CA PHE A 409 -33.00 14.42 -8.32
C PHE A 409 -33.89 14.51 -9.57
N PHE A 410 -34.05 13.44 -10.36
CA PHE A 410 -34.83 13.51 -11.61
C PHE A 410 -36.33 13.22 -11.42
N ASP A 411 -36.73 12.55 -10.35
CA ASP A 411 -38.15 12.33 -10.04
C ASP A 411 -38.85 13.60 -9.53
N GLN A 412 -38.10 14.67 -9.20
CA GLN A 412 -38.64 15.97 -8.82
C GLN A 412 -38.93 16.90 -10.01
N PHE A 413 -38.49 16.53 -11.22
CA PHE A 413 -38.64 17.35 -12.44
C PHE A 413 -39.46 16.67 -13.54
N VAL A 414 -40.19 15.60 -13.22
CA VAL A 414 -41.22 15.04 -14.09
C VAL A 414 -42.58 15.49 -13.56
N PRO A 415 -43.21 16.54 -14.14
CA PRO A 415 -44.59 16.87 -13.81
C PRO A 415 -45.48 15.73 -14.30
N GLY A 416 -46.28 15.12 -13.41
CA GLY A 416 -47.33 14.17 -13.82
C GLY A 416 -47.40 12.82 -13.10
N ARG A 417 -46.65 12.58 -12.02
CA ARG A 417 -46.88 11.42 -11.13
C ARG A 417 -47.33 11.83 -9.74
N THR A 418 -48.43 12.56 -9.68
CA THR A 418 -49.23 12.72 -8.46
C THR A 418 -50.60 12.06 -8.68
N GLY A 419 -50.90 11.05 -7.87
CA GLY A 419 -52.28 10.65 -7.56
C GLY A 419 -52.96 9.66 -8.51
N ARG A 420 -52.99 8.39 -8.12
CA ARG A 420 -54.23 7.57 -8.11
C ARG A 420 -54.18 6.63 -6.91
N GLN A 421 -54.63 7.13 -5.77
CA GLN A 421 -55.39 6.31 -4.83
C GLN A 421 -56.85 6.39 -5.30
N THR A 422 -57.42 5.26 -5.73
CA THR A 422 -58.87 5.05 -5.82
C THR A 422 -59.12 3.54 -5.88
N GLY A 423 -59.96 3.04 -4.97
CA GLY A 423 -60.52 1.68 -4.98
C GLY A 423 -60.05 0.85 -3.81
#